data_AF-A0A9D9QXY8-F1
#
_entry.id   AF-A0A9D9QXY8-F1
#
_cell.length_a   1.000
_cell.length_b   1.000
_cell.length_c   1.000
_cell.angle_alpha   90.00
_cell.angle_beta   90.00
_cell.angle_gamma   90.00
#
_symmetry.space_group_name_H-M   'P 1'
#
loop_
_entity.id
_entity.type
_entity.pdbx_description
1 polymer ?
#
loop_
_entity_poly.entity_id
_entity_poly.type
_entity_poly.pdbx_seq_one_letter_code
_entity_poly.pdbx_strand_id
1 'polypeptide(L)'
;MKFSSKPPESWFWSHDIDPNHIDDAVLPGMYLTRLSVYGSGKSRRFAAIALREPGIEGIYLQDVAAADLDSKIAETGARPVSITAADVDGQLRFSLTVQKGSGPKTSVHTNLDEIGLSRLVNDQRRIADFTTYFADGVRKYAAIVEERPGPSWIFTRVTAKGLDAQLRKHDATPVRVRGFSEGGVRYFTAVAEQLDVGNWAWYDDIDGDAVANKLDSNNAYPADLEAYRDERGVRFTVVMYRDRDSH
;
A
#
# COMPACT_ATOMS: atom_id res chain seq x y z
N MET A 1 2.78 -7.18 -23.01
CA MET A 1 1.38 -6.71 -23.06
C MET A 1 1.13 -5.97 -21.76
N LYS A 2 0.73 -4.68 -21.81
CA LYS A 2 0.47 -3.89 -20.60
C LYS A 2 -0.91 -4.29 -20.04
N PHE A 3 -1.02 -4.41 -18.72
CA PHE A 3 -2.29 -4.75 -18.05
C PHE A 3 -3.04 -3.47 -17.69
N SER A 4 -4.29 -3.32 -18.13
CA SER A 4 -5.08 -2.13 -17.81
C SER A 4 -5.67 -2.22 -16.41
N SER A 5 -5.50 -1.16 -15.61
CA SER A 5 -6.34 -0.91 -14.44
C SER A 5 -7.43 0.08 -14.83
N LYS A 6 -8.70 -0.27 -14.57
CA LYS A 6 -9.79 0.69 -14.76
C LYS A 6 -9.67 1.81 -13.73
N PRO A 7 -9.86 3.08 -14.12
CA PRO A 7 -9.96 4.15 -13.14
C PRO A 7 -11.17 3.90 -12.22
N PRO A 8 -11.09 4.31 -10.94
CA PRO A 8 -12.22 4.20 -10.02
C PRO A 8 -13.36 5.14 -10.43
N GLU A 9 -14.61 4.74 -10.18
CA GLU A 9 -15.79 5.60 -10.40
C GLU A 9 -15.71 6.87 -9.53
N SER A 10 -15.31 6.69 -8.27
CA SER A 10 -14.95 7.77 -7.36
C SER A 10 -13.99 7.24 -6.31
N TRP A 11 -13.24 8.16 -5.71
CA TRP A 11 -12.24 7.86 -4.71
C TRP A 11 -12.19 8.98 -3.67
N PHE A 12 -11.74 8.66 -2.48
CA PHE A 12 -11.22 9.65 -1.54
C PHE A 12 -10.02 9.07 -0.81
N TRP A 13 -9.23 9.97 -0.24
CA TRP A 13 -8.18 9.61 0.70
C TRP A 13 -8.38 10.43 1.97
N SER A 14 -7.92 9.90 3.09
CA SER A 14 -7.99 10.56 4.38
C SER A 14 -6.79 10.17 5.23
N HIS A 15 -6.44 11.02 6.18
CA HIS A 15 -5.42 10.77 7.18
C HIS A 15 -5.89 11.26 8.56
N ASP A 16 -5.12 10.93 9.59
CA ASP A 16 -5.44 11.22 11.00
C ASP A 16 -6.69 10.47 11.48
N ILE A 17 -6.98 9.34 10.84
CA ILE A 17 -8.07 8.45 11.22
C ILE A 17 -7.68 7.77 12.55
N ASP A 18 -8.53 7.92 13.56
CA ASP A 18 -8.38 7.20 14.82
C ASP A 18 -8.60 5.69 14.56
N PRO A 19 -7.74 4.80 15.07
CA PRO A 19 -7.91 3.36 14.91
C PRO A 19 -9.29 2.83 15.28
N ASN A 20 -9.98 3.43 16.25
CA ASN A 20 -11.31 3.00 16.68
C ASN A 20 -12.45 3.54 15.80
N HIS A 21 -12.14 4.41 14.84
CA HIS A 21 -13.11 5.11 13.99
C HIS A 21 -12.81 4.92 12.50
N ILE A 22 -12.11 3.85 12.14
CA ILE A 22 -11.77 3.55 10.75
C ILE A 22 -13.00 3.22 9.90
N ASP A 23 -14.01 2.56 10.47
CA ASP A 23 -15.27 2.28 9.78
C ASP A 23 -16.07 3.57 9.53
N ASP A 24 -15.98 4.54 10.45
CA ASP A 24 -16.60 5.86 10.31
C ASP A 24 -15.92 6.72 9.23
N ALA A 25 -14.66 6.41 8.90
CA ALA A 25 -13.90 7.12 7.88
C ALA A 25 -14.29 6.72 6.45
N VAL A 26 -15.13 5.70 6.26
CA VAL A 26 -15.55 5.20 4.94
C VAL A 26 -16.93 5.71 4.55
N LEU A 27 -17.02 6.41 3.42
CA LEU A 27 -18.29 6.89 2.90
C LEU A 27 -19.19 5.72 2.42
N PRO A 28 -20.53 5.86 2.50
CA PRO A 28 -21.46 4.84 2.03
C PRO A 28 -21.21 4.40 0.57
N GLY A 29 -21.12 3.08 0.38
CA GLY A 29 -20.86 2.44 -0.92
C GLY A 29 -19.41 2.52 -1.40
N MET A 30 -18.47 2.91 -0.52
CA MET A 30 -17.04 2.83 -0.77
C MET A 30 -16.40 1.75 0.10
N TYR A 31 -15.22 1.30 -0.28
CA TYR A 31 -14.45 0.31 0.46
C TYR A 31 -12.97 0.71 0.50
N LEU A 32 -12.30 0.35 1.60
CA LEU A 32 -10.87 0.60 1.76
C LEU A 32 -10.06 -0.28 0.80
N THR A 33 -9.10 0.33 0.11
CA THR A 33 -8.18 -0.36 -0.81
C THR A 33 -6.73 -0.22 -0.40
N ARG A 34 -6.41 0.79 0.42
CA ARG A 34 -5.09 1.01 0.97
C ARG A 34 -5.21 1.51 2.40
N LEU A 35 -4.38 0.96 3.28
CA LEU A 35 -4.29 1.36 4.68
C LEU A 35 -2.83 1.51 5.12
N SER A 36 -2.48 2.66 5.67
CA SER A 36 -1.14 2.92 6.23
C SER A 36 -1.26 3.37 7.67
N VAL A 37 -0.69 2.62 8.60
CA VAL A 37 -0.54 3.07 9.99
C VAL A 37 0.67 4.01 10.10
N TYR A 38 0.56 5.00 10.99
CA TYR A 38 1.68 5.85 11.38
C TYR A 38 1.50 6.38 12.80
N GLY A 39 2.59 6.90 13.37
CA GLY A 39 2.65 7.22 14.80
C GLY A 39 2.69 5.97 15.68
N SER A 40 2.66 6.18 16.99
CA SER A 40 2.74 5.11 17.98
C SER A 40 1.92 5.44 19.22
N GLY A 41 1.56 4.40 19.99
CA GLY A 41 0.75 4.53 21.20
C GLY A 41 -0.53 5.34 20.97
N LYS A 42 -0.79 6.33 21.82
CA LYS A 42 -1.98 7.20 21.74
C LYS A 42 -2.02 8.11 20.49
N SER A 43 -0.88 8.34 19.86
CA SER A 43 -0.76 9.15 18.65
C SER A 43 -0.82 8.30 17.36
N ARG A 44 -1.06 6.98 17.49
CA ARG A 44 -1.25 6.10 16.35
C ARG A 44 -2.47 6.53 15.55
N ARG A 45 -2.32 6.64 14.23
CA ARG A 45 -3.37 7.01 13.27
C ARG A 45 -3.24 6.17 12.02
N PHE A 46 -4.31 6.17 11.22
CA PHE A 46 -4.28 5.63 9.87
C PHE A 46 -4.39 6.74 8.82
N ALA A 47 -3.76 6.48 7.68
CA ALA A 47 -4.11 7.08 6.40
C ALA A 47 -4.67 5.99 5.49
N ALA A 48 -5.63 6.35 4.66
CA ALA A 48 -6.37 5.40 3.85
C ALA A 48 -6.73 5.95 2.47
N ILE A 49 -6.89 5.04 1.52
CA ILE A 49 -7.57 5.28 0.24
C ILE A 49 -8.81 4.39 0.23
N ALA A 50 -9.93 4.97 -0.19
CA ALA A 50 -11.16 4.23 -0.44
C ALA A 50 -11.66 4.50 -1.86
N LEU A 51 -12.22 3.47 -2.49
CA LEU A 51 -12.77 3.53 -3.84
C LEU A 51 -14.25 3.16 -3.83
N ARG A 52 -14.98 3.66 -4.83
CA ARG A 52 -16.33 3.20 -5.17
C ARG A 52 -16.26 2.21 -6.32
N GLU A 53 -16.75 1.00 -6.10
CA GLU A 53 -16.93 -0.01 -7.14
C GLU A 53 -18.13 -0.90 -6.78
N PRO A 54 -19.11 -1.08 -7.69
CA PRO A 54 -20.25 -1.93 -7.43
C PRO A 54 -19.86 -3.39 -7.14
N GLY A 55 -20.47 -4.00 -6.13
CA GLY A 55 -20.35 -5.43 -5.85
C GLY A 55 -19.09 -5.84 -5.06
N ILE A 56 -18.28 -4.88 -4.61
CA ILE A 56 -17.20 -5.13 -3.65
C ILE A 56 -17.67 -4.79 -2.24
N GLU A 57 -17.49 -5.73 -1.32
CA GLU A 57 -17.68 -5.53 0.12
C GLU A 57 -16.29 -5.58 0.78
N GLY A 58 -15.89 -4.47 1.41
CA GLY A 58 -14.66 -4.37 2.18
C GLY A 58 -14.90 -4.67 3.67
N ILE A 59 -14.00 -5.43 4.28
CA ILE A 59 -13.99 -5.71 5.72
C ILE A 59 -12.64 -5.29 6.27
N TYR A 60 -12.66 -4.67 7.45
CA TYR A 60 -11.46 -4.29 8.18
C TYR A 60 -11.15 -5.31 9.28
N LEU A 61 -9.90 -5.77 9.32
CA LEU A 61 -9.35 -6.58 10.40
C LEU A 61 -8.34 -5.75 11.17
N GLN A 62 -8.66 -5.40 12.41
CA GLN A 62 -7.82 -4.57 13.26
C GLN A 62 -6.89 -5.40 14.14
N ASP A 63 -5.64 -4.98 14.24
CA ASP A 63 -4.68 -5.40 15.27
C ASP A 63 -4.57 -6.93 15.50
N VAL A 64 -4.54 -7.67 14.40
CA VAL A 64 -4.43 -9.13 14.37
C VAL A 64 -2.98 -9.56 14.65
N ALA A 65 -2.79 -10.54 15.53
CA ALA A 65 -1.46 -11.12 15.75
C ALA A 65 -1.00 -11.93 14.54
N ALA A 66 0.31 -12.00 14.31
CA ALA A 66 0.88 -12.74 13.16
C ALA A 66 0.38 -14.19 13.08
N ALA A 67 0.26 -14.87 14.22
CA ALA A 67 -0.17 -16.27 14.32
C ALA A 67 -1.67 -16.47 14.00
N ASP A 68 -2.48 -15.42 14.11
CA ASP A 68 -3.93 -15.46 13.92
C ASP A 68 -4.36 -14.93 12.55
N LEU A 69 -3.42 -14.47 11.71
CA LEU A 69 -3.73 -13.85 10.42
C LEU A 69 -4.54 -14.78 9.52
N ASP A 70 -4.08 -16.01 9.33
CA ASP A 70 -4.71 -16.95 8.40
C ASP A 70 -6.12 -17.33 8.85
N SER A 71 -6.32 -17.57 10.15
CA SER A 71 -7.64 -17.90 10.69
C SER A 71 -8.60 -16.71 10.61
N LYS A 72 -8.16 -15.51 10.98
CA LYS A 72 -8.99 -14.29 10.92
C LYS A 72 -9.36 -13.90 9.50
N ILE A 73 -8.45 -14.07 8.54
CA ILE A 73 -8.76 -13.88 7.12
C ILE A 73 -9.76 -14.93 6.66
N ALA A 74 -9.55 -16.22 6.97
CA ALA A 74 -10.45 -17.29 6.56
C ALA A 74 -11.88 -17.12 7.10
N GLU A 75 -12.03 -16.67 8.35
CA GLU A 75 -13.33 -16.37 8.99
C GLU A 75 -14.17 -15.36 8.20
N THR A 76 -13.53 -14.43 7.48
CA THR A 76 -14.24 -13.39 6.70
C THR A 76 -14.81 -13.92 5.38
N GLY A 77 -14.30 -15.05 4.87
CA GLY A 77 -14.56 -15.52 3.51
C GLY A 77 -14.09 -14.55 2.41
N ALA A 78 -13.20 -13.61 2.75
CA ALA A 78 -12.71 -12.55 1.87
C ALA A 78 -11.21 -12.71 1.58
N ARG A 79 -10.71 -11.93 0.61
CA ARG A 79 -9.29 -11.94 0.20
C ARG A 79 -8.57 -10.69 0.76
N PRO A 80 -7.39 -10.79 1.38
CA PRO A 80 -6.61 -9.62 1.79
C PRO A 80 -6.16 -8.80 0.57
N VAL A 81 -6.21 -7.48 0.70
CA VAL A 81 -5.79 -6.53 -0.36
C VAL A 81 -4.87 -5.41 0.12
N SER A 82 -4.93 -5.05 1.41
CA SER A 82 -3.97 -4.12 2.03
C SER A 82 -3.55 -4.62 3.41
N ILE A 83 -2.30 -4.36 3.76
CA ILE A 83 -1.73 -4.74 5.06
C ILE A 83 -0.85 -3.61 5.60
N THR A 84 -0.92 -3.39 6.90
CA THR A 84 -0.04 -2.50 7.63
C THR A 84 0.29 -3.09 9.00
N ALA A 85 1.44 -2.70 9.57
CA ALA A 85 1.97 -3.29 10.77
C ALA A 85 2.34 -2.20 11.79
N ALA A 86 1.98 -2.41 13.05
CA ALA A 86 2.29 -1.51 14.14
C ALA A 86 2.69 -2.28 15.40
N ASP A 87 3.46 -1.63 16.25
CA ASP A 87 3.57 -2.02 17.66
C ASP A 87 2.33 -1.52 18.40
N VAL A 88 1.62 -2.42 19.04
CA VAL A 88 0.46 -2.15 19.89
C VAL A 88 0.73 -2.79 21.24
N ASP A 89 0.96 -1.93 22.23
CA ASP A 89 1.28 -2.34 23.60
C ASP A 89 2.46 -3.33 23.69
N GLY A 90 3.51 -3.08 22.89
CA GLY A 90 4.72 -3.91 22.85
C GLY A 90 4.58 -5.19 22.04
N GLN A 91 3.50 -5.34 21.27
CA GLN A 91 3.25 -6.50 20.43
C GLN A 91 3.08 -6.06 18.98
N LEU A 92 3.77 -6.76 18.08
CA LEU A 92 3.56 -6.61 16.64
C LEU A 92 2.14 -7.05 16.27
N ARG A 93 1.35 -6.11 15.74
CA ARG A 93 0.01 -6.35 15.23
C ARG A 93 -0.10 -5.92 13.78
N PHE A 94 -0.95 -6.63 13.04
CA PHE A 94 -1.25 -6.38 11.64
C PHE A 94 -2.69 -5.93 11.50
N SER A 95 -2.89 -4.86 10.75
CA SER A 95 -4.21 -4.41 10.33
C SER A 95 -4.37 -4.63 8.83
N LEU A 96 -5.52 -5.14 8.40
CA LEU A 96 -5.77 -5.52 7.02
C LEU A 96 -7.10 -4.98 6.53
N THR A 97 -7.15 -4.68 5.24
CA THR A 97 -8.41 -4.59 4.51
C THR A 97 -8.54 -5.86 3.68
N VAL A 98 -9.69 -6.52 3.80
CA VAL A 98 -10.04 -7.73 3.02
C VAL A 98 -11.28 -7.43 2.18
N GLN A 99 -11.41 -8.08 1.03
CA GLN A 99 -12.50 -7.84 0.07
C GLN A 99 -13.22 -9.12 -0.31
N LYS A 100 -14.55 -9.11 -0.25
CA LYS A 100 -15.39 -10.12 -0.91
C LYS A 100 -15.60 -9.75 -2.37
N GLY A 101 -15.99 -10.74 -3.16
CA GLY A 101 -16.23 -10.59 -4.59
C GLY A 101 -15.13 -11.22 -5.45
N SER A 102 -15.19 -10.96 -6.75
CA SER A 102 -14.23 -11.50 -7.71
C SER A 102 -12.84 -10.88 -7.52
N GLY A 103 -11.80 -11.69 -7.75
CA GLY A 103 -10.41 -11.28 -7.67
C GLY A 103 -9.47 -12.48 -7.68
N PRO A 104 -8.15 -12.25 -7.84
CA PRO A 104 -7.17 -13.32 -7.72
C PRO A 104 -7.15 -13.88 -6.30
N LYS A 105 -6.74 -15.15 -6.17
CA LYS A 105 -6.46 -15.73 -4.85
C LYS A 105 -5.28 -15.00 -4.21
N THR A 106 -5.37 -14.72 -2.91
CA THR A 106 -4.30 -14.04 -2.17
C THR A 106 -3.86 -14.81 -0.94
N SER A 107 -2.62 -14.57 -0.51
CA SER A 107 -2.02 -15.12 0.71
C SER A 107 -1.16 -14.06 1.40
N VAL A 108 -1.05 -14.13 2.73
CA VAL A 108 -0.22 -13.22 3.52
C VAL A 108 1.07 -13.93 3.93
N HIS A 109 2.20 -13.25 3.77
CA HIS A 109 3.52 -13.72 4.18
C HIS A 109 4.13 -12.69 5.13
N THR A 110 4.65 -13.13 6.27
CA THR A 110 5.26 -12.25 7.28
C THR A 110 6.70 -12.67 7.58
N ASN A 111 7.42 -11.86 8.37
CA ASN A 111 8.79 -12.09 8.81
C ASN A 111 9.80 -12.24 7.67
N LEU A 112 9.55 -11.57 6.55
CA LEU A 112 10.41 -11.61 5.38
C LEU A 112 11.58 -10.63 5.55
N ASP A 113 12.76 -11.00 5.05
CA ASP A 113 13.81 -10.05 4.72
C ASP A 113 13.68 -9.61 3.24
N GLU A 114 14.63 -8.80 2.75
CA GLU A 114 14.62 -8.32 1.36
C GLU A 114 14.69 -9.46 0.33
N ILE A 115 15.43 -10.54 0.64
CA ILE A 115 15.58 -11.70 -0.24
C ILE A 115 14.28 -12.51 -0.25
N GLY A 116 13.68 -12.73 0.92
CA GLY A 116 12.41 -13.42 1.10
C GLY A 116 11.28 -12.72 0.36
N LEU A 117 11.18 -11.38 0.50
CA LEU A 117 10.22 -10.57 -0.25
C LEU A 117 10.42 -10.73 -1.76
N SER A 118 11.67 -10.63 -2.24
CA SER A 118 12.01 -10.73 -3.67
C SER A 118 11.64 -12.09 -4.28
N ARG A 119 11.67 -13.17 -3.49
CA ARG A 119 11.31 -14.53 -3.94
C ARG A 119 9.81 -14.78 -4.09
N LEU A 120 8.96 -13.87 -3.58
CA LEU A 120 7.50 -14.03 -3.68
C LEU A 120 6.96 -13.71 -5.08
N VAL A 121 7.70 -12.95 -5.89
CA VAL A 121 7.33 -12.60 -7.25
C VAL A 121 7.90 -13.59 -8.25
N ASN A 122 7.07 -14.05 -9.17
CA ASN A 122 7.44 -14.92 -10.29
C ASN A 122 6.41 -14.78 -11.42
N ASP A 123 6.53 -15.58 -12.48
CA ASP A 123 5.65 -15.51 -13.65
C ASP A 123 4.15 -15.69 -13.36
N GLN A 124 3.80 -16.25 -12.19
CA GLN A 124 2.42 -16.53 -11.76
C GLN A 124 1.97 -15.73 -10.55
N ARG A 125 2.87 -15.00 -9.87
CA ARG A 125 2.59 -14.35 -8.58
C ARG A 125 3.15 -12.95 -8.52
N ARG A 126 2.38 -12.04 -7.91
CA ARG A 126 2.75 -10.63 -7.71
C ARG A 126 2.49 -10.20 -6.27
N ILE A 127 3.09 -9.10 -5.85
CA ILE A 127 2.77 -8.47 -4.56
C ILE A 127 1.64 -7.46 -4.76
N ALA A 128 0.50 -7.70 -4.11
CA ALA A 128 -0.66 -6.81 -4.12
C ALA A 128 -0.50 -5.64 -3.13
N ASP A 129 0.09 -5.88 -1.96
CA ASP A 129 0.49 -4.85 -1.02
C ASP A 129 1.61 -5.39 -0.12
N PHE A 130 2.39 -4.50 0.47
CA PHE A 130 3.35 -4.85 1.50
C PHE A 130 3.55 -3.71 2.49
N THR A 131 4.04 -4.06 3.66
CA THR A 131 4.41 -3.12 4.71
C THR A 131 5.76 -3.49 5.30
N THR A 132 6.40 -2.54 5.96
CA THR A 132 7.66 -2.75 6.68
C THR A 132 7.42 -2.56 8.17
N TYR A 133 8.14 -3.33 8.98
CA TYR A 133 8.11 -3.21 10.44
C TYR A 133 9.46 -3.64 11.01
N PHE A 134 9.65 -3.44 12.31
CA PHE A 134 10.84 -3.92 13.00
C PHE A 134 10.48 -5.10 13.91
N ALA A 135 11.31 -6.14 13.85
CA ALA A 135 11.31 -7.24 14.81
C ALA A 135 12.73 -7.39 15.33
N ASP A 136 12.91 -7.31 16.65
CA ASP A 136 14.22 -7.39 17.32
C ASP A 136 15.27 -6.44 16.72
N GLY A 137 14.85 -5.21 16.39
CA GLY A 137 15.70 -4.18 15.78
C GLY A 137 16.04 -4.40 14.30
N VAL A 138 15.54 -5.47 13.69
CA VAL A 138 15.76 -5.79 12.27
C VAL A 138 14.52 -5.42 11.47
N ARG A 139 14.69 -4.71 10.35
CA ARG A 139 13.59 -4.45 9.41
C ARG A 139 13.12 -5.75 8.77
N LYS A 140 11.82 -5.98 8.83
CA LYS A 140 11.10 -7.09 8.21
C LYS A 140 10.01 -6.57 7.29
N TYR A 141 9.52 -7.45 6.44
CA TYR A 141 8.41 -7.20 5.54
C TYR A 141 7.27 -8.16 5.82
N ALA A 142 6.06 -7.66 5.66
CA ALA A 142 4.88 -8.50 5.44
C ALA A 142 4.27 -8.12 4.08
N ALA A 143 3.84 -9.12 3.32
CA ALA A 143 3.36 -8.95 1.96
C ALA A 143 2.10 -9.77 1.72
N ILE A 144 1.18 -9.18 0.96
CA ILE A 144 0.07 -9.88 0.34
C ILE A 144 0.51 -10.27 -1.06
N VAL A 145 0.47 -11.57 -1.35
CA VAL A 145 0.80 -12.14 -2.66
C VAL A 145 -0.47 -12.59 -3.33
N GLU A 146 -0.64 -12.23 -4.60
CA GLU A 146 -1.76 -12.64 -5.43
C GLU A 146 -1.33 -13.59 -6.56
N GLU A 147 -2.18 -14.55 -6.89
CA GLU A 147 -2.01 -15.43 -8.04
C GLU A 147 -2.49 -14.71 -9.31
N ARG A 148 -1.59 -13.93 -9.91
CA ARG A 148 -1.85 -13.17 -11.13
C ARG A 148 -0.61 -13.16 -12.04
N PRO A 149 -0.67 -13.74 -13.25
CA PRO A 149 0.49 -13.83 -14.11
C PRO A 149 0.87 -12.49 -14.73
N GLY A 150 2.17 -12.28 -15.01
CA GLY A 150 2.74 -11.20 -15.83
C GLY A 150 3.78 -10.32 -15.11
N PRO A 151 4.40 -9.36 -15.82
CA PRO A 151 5.65 -8.74 -15.37
C PRO A 151 5.48 -7.91 -14.10
N SER A 152 6.25 -8.26 -13.07
CA SER A 152 6.34 -7.56 -11.80
C SER A 152 7.79 -7.58 -11.32
N TRP A 153 8.23 -6.47 -10.74
CA TRP A 153 9.58 -6.27 -10.24
C TRP A 153 9.54 -5.76 -8.81
N ILE A 154 10.51 -6.19 -8.01
CA ILE A 154 10.77 -5.66 -6.68
C ILE A 154 12.13 -4.98 -6.71
N PHE A 155 12.15 -3.72 -6.32
CA PHE A 155 13.37 -2.95 -6.14
C PHE A 155 13.53 -2.69 -4.65
N THR A 156 14.51 -3.32 -3.99
CA THR A 156 14.78 -3.09 -2.57
C THR A 156 15.93 -2.10 -2.41
N ARG A 157 15.85 -1.29 -1.34
CA ARG A 157 16.95 -0.44 -0.87
C ARG A 157 17.53 0.46 -1.97
N VAL A 158 16.67 1.10 -2.75
CA VAL A 158 17.07 2.07 -3.80
C VAL A 158 16.88 3.49 -3.31
N THR A 159 17.72 4.44 -3.74
CA THR A 159 17.45 5.87 -3.54
C THR A 159 16.32 6.31 -4.48
N ALA A 160 15.75 7.51 -4.28
CA ALA A 160 14.73 8.04 -5.19
C ALA A 160 15.20 8.05 -6.66
N LYS A 161 16.41 8.57 -6.91
CA LYS A 161 17.04 8.56 -8.24
C LYS A 161 17.26 7.13 -8.77
N GLY A 162 17.61 6.20 -7.88
CA GLY A 162 17.77 4.79 -8.20
C GLY A 162 16.45 4.13 -8.62
N LEU A 163 15.37 4.36 -7.87
CA LEU A 163 14.03 3.88 -8.18
C LEU A 163 13.58 4.38 -9.55
N ASP A 164 13.72 5.68 -9.78
CA ASP A 164 13.44 6.34 -11.05
C ASP A 164 14.20 5.72 -12.23
N ALA A 165 15.48 5.39 -12.04
CA ALA A 165 16.28 4.72 -13.07
C ALA A 165 15.78 3.31 -13.37
N GLN A 166 15.37 2.55 -12.33
CA GLN A 166 14.82 1.21 -12.50
C GLN A 166 13.46 1.24 -13.21
N LEU A 167 12.55 2.13 -12.82
CA LEU A 167 11.24 2.27 -13.46
C LEU A 167 11.38 2.56 -14.97
N ARG A 168 12.28 3.47 -15.35
CA ARG A 168 12.57 3.76 -16.77
C ARG A 168 13.20 2.59 -17.50
N LYS A 169 14.19 1.93 -16.88
CA LYS A 169 14.89 0.77 -17.46
C LYS A 169 13.92 -0.36 -17.80
N HIS A 170 12.90 -0.56 -16.96
CA HIS A 170 11.95 -1.66 -17.07
C HIS A 170 10.64 -1.29 -17.78
N ASP A 171 10.46 -0.03 -18.21
CA ASP A 171 9.15 0.51 -18.68
C ASP A 171 8.01 0.13 -17.69
N ALA A 172 8.30 0.31 -16.40
CA ALA A 172 7.46 -0.15 -15.31
C ALA A 172 6.75 1.01 -14.61
N THR A 173 5.52 0.73 -14.19
CA THR A 173 4.67 1.62 -13.39
C THR A 173 4.82 1.21 -11.92
N PRO A 174 5.19 2.12 -11.00
CA PRO A 174 5.22 1.81 -9.57
C PRO A 174 3.80 1.51 -9.08
N VAL A 175 3.66 0.47 -8.25
CA VAL A 175 2.37 0.05 -7.67
C VAL A 175 2.38 0.24 -6.16
N ARG A 176 3.50 -0.05 -5.49
CA ARG A 176 3.68 0.14 -4.05
C ARG A 176 5.04 0.73 -3.78
N VAL A 177 5.14 1.73 -2.92
CA VAL A 177 6.41 2.34 -2.51
C VAL A 177 6.42 2.53 -1.00
N ARG A 178 7.43 1.96 -0.32
CA ARG A 178 7.66 2.14 1.11
C ARG A 178 9.03 2.75 1.33
N GLY A 179 9.08 3.88 2.02
CA GLY A 179 10.29 4.63 2.32
C GLY A 179 10.84 4.32 3.71
N PHE A 180 12.16 4.30 3.85
CA PHE A 180 12.83 4.18 5.13
C PHE A 180 14.13 4.98 5.15
N SER A 181 14.57 5.39 6.33
CA SER A 181 15.85 6.09 6.52
C SER A 181 16.87 5.17 7.17
N GLU A 182 18.11 5.22 6.70
CA GLU A 182 19.24 4.52 7.29
C GLU A 182 20.50 5.37 7.11
N GLY A 183 21.22 5.67 8.21
CA GLY A 183 22.43 6.49 8.16
C GLY A 183 22.21 7.90 7.58
N GLY A 184 21.02 8.49 7.77
CA GLY A 184 20.65 9.79 7.20
C GLY A 184 20.28 9.77 5.71
N VAL A 185 20.27 8.59 5.07
CA VAL A 185 19.87 8.41 3.68
C VAL A 185 18.48 7.80 3.61
N ARG A 186 17.61 8.38 2.78
CA ARG A 186 16.28 7.84 2.50
C ARG A 186 16.33 6.86 1.32
N TYR A 187 15.88 5.64 1.59
CA TYR A 187 15.79 4.53 0.65
C TYR A 187 14.34 4.09 0.49
N PHE A 188 14.08 3.34 -0.58
CA PHE A 188 12.78 2.81 -0.91
C PHE A 188 12.85 1.33 -1.22
N THR A 189 11.81 0.63 -0.80
CA THR A 189 11.42 -0.64 -1.40
C THR A 189 10.18 -0.37 -2.25
N ALA A 190 10.17 -0.87 -3.48
CA ALA A 190 9.07 -0.66 -4.41
C ALA A 190 8.67 -1.93 -5.15
N VAL A 191 7.38 -2.09 -5.36
CA VAL A 191 6.81 -3.05 -6.32
C VAL A 191 6.41 -2.24 -7.55
N ALA A 192 6.83 -2.70 -8.72
CA ALA A 192 6.48 -2.10 -10.00
C ALA A 192 5.98 -3.18 -10.97
N GLU A 193 5.10 -2.78 -11.88
CA GLU A 193 4.45 -3.69 -12.82
C GLU A 193 4.36 -3.07 -14.20
N GLN A 194 4.17 -3.89 -15.23
CA GLN A 194 3.86 -3.39 -16.56
C GLN A 194 2.35 -3.09 -16.69
N LEU A 195 1.94 -1.90 -16.25
CA LEU A 195 0.54 -1.46 -16.25
C LEU A 195 0.25 -0.41 -17.33
N ASP A 196 -0.97 -0.43 -17.84
CA ASP A 196 -1.54 0.61 -18.69
C ASP A 196 -2.50 1.47 -17.88
N VAL A 197 -1.94 2.49 -17.22
CA VAL A 197 -2.66 3.42 -16.33
C VAL A 197 -2.73 4.85 -16.89
N GLY A 198 -2.44 5.02 -18.18
CA GLY A 198 -2.22 6.34 -18.78
C GLY A 198 -0.88 6.93 -18.34
N ASN A 199 -0.91 7.94 -17.47
CA ASN A 199 0.28 8.56 -16.89
C ASN A 199 0.34 8.27 -15.38
N TRP A 200 1.53 8.31 -14.81
CA TRP A 200 1.74 8.10 -13.39
C TRP A 200 2.83 9.03 -12.85
N ALA A 201 2.72 9.34 -11.57
CA ALA A 201 3.75 10.04 -10.81
C ALA A 201 3.84 9.41 -9.42
N TRP A 202 5.03 9.49 -8.82
CA TRP A 202 5.21 9.19 -7.42
C TRP A 202 5.90 10.36 -6.74
N TYR A 203 5.53 10.62 -5.50
CA TYR A 203 6.09 11.67 -4.68
C TYR A 203 6.44 11.09 -3.31
N ASP A 204 7.45 11.67 -2.70
CA ASP A 204 7.89 11.32 -1.37
C ASP A 204 8.18 12.59 -0.58
N ASP A 205 8.07 12.46 0.73
CA ASP A 205 8.33 13.54 1.68
C ASP A 205 7.49 14.79 1.37
N ILE A 206 6.18 14.59 1.26
CA ILE A 206 5.19 15.66 1.10
C ILE A 206 4.16 15.61 2.25
N ASP A 207 3.58 16.75 2.63
CA ASP A 207 2.47 16.81 3.60
C ASP A 207 1.12 16.59 2.91
N GLY A 208 0.04 16.57 3.70
CA GLY A 208 -1.31 16.32 3.22
C GLY A 208 -1.82 17.37 2.22
N ASP A 209 -1.50 18.65 2.45
CA ASP A 209 -1.86 19.73 1.53
C ASP A 209 -1.16 19.55 0.19
N ALA A 210 0.12 19.18 0.20
CA ALA A 210 0.85 18.86 -1.02
C ALA A 210 0.29 17.61 -1.74
N VAL A 211 -0.16 16.58 -1.01
CA VAL A 211 -0.85 15.41 -1.61
C VAL A 211 -2.12 15.88 -2.34
N ALA A 212 -3.00 16.64 -1.67
CA ALA A 212 -4.23 17.15 -2.25
C ALA A 212 -3.95 17.99 -3.51
N ASN A 213 -3.04 18.96 -3.39
CA ASN A 213 -2.66 19.82 -4.51
C ASN A 213 -2.13 19.03 -5.71
N LYS A 214 -1.33 17.98 -5.49
CA LYS A 214 -0.80 17.13 -6.59
C LYS A 214 -1.89 16.29 -7.24
N LEU A 215 -2.85 15.77 -6.47
CA LEU A 215 -3.98 15.03 -7.03
C LEU A 215 -4.82 15.95 -7.92
N ASP A 216 -5.18 17.13 -7.41
CA ASP A 216 -6.01 18.10 -8.12
C ASP A 216 -5.31 18.65 -9.36
N SER A 217 -4.07 19.14 -9.22
CA SER A 217 -3.34 19.76 -10.34
C SER A 217 -3.03 18.80 -11.48
N ASN A 218 -2.89 17.51 -11.16
CA ASN A 218 -2.60 16.49 -12.15
C ASN A 218 -3.87 15.80 -12.70
N ASN A 219 -5.05 16.12 -12.18
CA ASN A 219 -6.28 15.35 -12.41
C ASN A 219 -6.05 13.85 -12.21
N ALA A 220 -5.44 13.50 -11.07
CA ALA A 220 -4.97 12.16 -10.75
C ALA A 220 -5.74 11.57 -9.56
N TYR A 221 -5.65 10.26 -9.39
CA TYR A 221 -6.17 9.54 -8.23
C TYR A 221 -5.04 8.77 -7.53
N PRO A 222 -5.09 8.62 -6.19
CA PRO A 222 -4.05 7.91 -5.46
C PRO A 222 -4.22 6.40 -5.67
N ALA A 223 -3.13 5.73 -6.02
CA ALA A 223 -3.05 4.28 -6.23
C ALA A 223 -2.31 3.55 -5.09
N ASP A 224 -1.43 4.28 -4.40
CA ASP A 224 -0.75 3.84 -3.19
C ASP A 224 -0.44 5.05 -2.32
N LEU A 225 -0.46 4.83 -1.01
CA LEU A 225 -0.19 5.83 0.01
C LEU A 225 0.52 5.15 1.18
N GLU A 226 1.65 5.69 1.58
CA GLU A 226 2.30 5.42 2.85
C GLU A 226 2.36 6.73 3.63
N ALA A 227 1.91 6.69 4.87
CA ALA A 227 2.05 7.79 5.82
C ALA A 227 3.12 7.43 6.85
N TYR A 228 3.91 8.42 7.25
CA TYR A 228 4.87 8.32 8.33
C TYR A 228 4.97 9.65 9.07
N ARG A 229 5.50 9.65 10.29
CA ARG A 229 5.66 10.87 11.09
C ARG A 229 7.13 11.13 11.33
N ASP A 230 7.55 12.37 11.11
CA ASP A 230 8.86 12.89 11.49
C ASP A 230 8.70 14.18 12.31
N GLU A 231 9.82 14.86 12.57
CA GLU A 231 9.88 16.12 13.31
C GLU A 231 9.10 17.27 12.66
N ARG A 232 8.81 17.20 11.36
CA ARG A 232 8.01 18.20 10.62
C ARG A 232 6.52 17.88 10.61
N GLY A 233 6.11 16.72 11.12
CA GLY A 233 4.72 16.27 11.17
C GLY A 233 4.47 15.02 10.35
N VAL A 234 3.24 14.86 9.85
CA VAL A 234 2.87 13.72 9.00
C VAL A 234 3.36 13.98 7.59
N ARG A 235 4.08 13.01 7.03
CA ARG A 235 4.62 13.02 5.67
C ARG A 235 4.11 11.79 4.92
N PHE A 236 4.08 11.89 3.60
CA PHE A 236 3.52 10.87 2.73
C PHE A 236 4.49 10.49 1.60
N THR A 237 4.49 9.19 1.30
CA THR A 237 4.91 8.64 0.01
C THR A 237 3.64 8.27 -0.75
N VAL A 238 3.48 8.72 -1.98
CA VAL A 238 2.25 8.50 -2.75
C VAL A 238 2.56 8.12 -4.18
N VAL A 239 1.81 7.17 -4.72
CA VAL A 239 1.75 6.87 -6.16
C VAL A 239 0.40 7.33 -6.66
N MET A 240 0.40 8.06 -7.77
CA MET A 240 -0.80 8.61 -8.41
C MET A 240 -0.87 8.17 -9.86
N TYR A 241 -2.08 7.84 -10.33
CA TYR A 241 -2.36 7.51 -11.73
C TYR A 241 -3.29 8.56 -12.34
N ARG A 242 -3.20 8.73 -13.66
CA ARG A 242 -4.02 9.64 -14.46
C ARG A 242 -4.45 8.95 -15.73
N ASP A 243 -5.76 8.97 -15.99
CA ASP A 243 -6.32 8.39 -17.20
C ASP A 243 -5.85 9.12 -18.49
N ARG A 244 -5.84 8.39 -19.61
CA ARG A 244 -5.48 8.91 -20.94
C ARG A 244 -6.43 10.01 -21.43
N ASP A 245 -7.67 10.04 -20.97
CA ASP A 245 -8.75 10.85 -21.59
C ASP A 245 -8.94 12.23 -20.96
N SER A 246 -7.92 12.79 -20.31
CA SER A 246 -7.98 14.12 -19.69
C SER A 246 -7.34 15.21 -20.56
N HIS A 247 -7.71 15.26 -21.85
CA HIS A 247 -7.37 16.33 -22.80
C HIS A 247 -8.65 16.96 -23.36
#